data_AF-A0A1M7U2U7-F1
#
_entry.id   AF-A0A1M7U2U7-F1
#
_cell.length_a   1.000
_cell.length_b   1.000
_cell.length_c   1.000
_cell.angle_alpha   90.00
_cell.angle_beta   90.00
_cell.angle_gamma   90.00
#
_symmetry.space_group_name_H-M   'P 1'
#
loop_
_entity.id
_entity.type
_entity.pdbx_description
1 polymer ?
#
loop_
_entity_poly.entity_id
_entity_poly.type
_entity_poly.pdbx_seq_one_letter_code
_entity_poly.pdbx_strand_id
1 'polypeptide(L)'
;MSDILRWDTVKTRKPHKCFGCGKIYPVGTMMVNAAYADGESAWSCYWCETCREYMRRYFEPGDEVGEGEILDNDLEGWEELRAEMEGKP
;
A
#
# COMPACT_ATOMS: atom_id res chain seq x y z
N MET A 1 -9.07 -15.92 -7.73
CA MET A 1 -8.96 -14.53 -8.21
C MET A 1 -9.58 -13.68 -7.14
N SER A 2 -8.80 -12.75 -6.59
CA SER A 2 -9.29 -11.85 -5.54
C SER A 2 -9.92 -10.62 -6.20
N ASP A 3 -11.19 -10.36 -5.92
CA ASP A 3 -11.89 -9.21 -6.48
C ASP A 3 -11.67 -7.98 -5.59
N ILE A 4 -11.31 -6.85 -6.18
CA ILE A 4 -11.19 -5.58 -5.45
C ILE A 4 -12.60 -5.06 -5.14
N LEU A 5 -12.99 -5.09 -3.87
CA LEU A 5 -14.26 -4.55 -3.38
C LEU A 5 -14.19 -3.04 -3.12
N ARG A 6 -13.02 -2.55 -2.71
CA ARG A 6 -12.80 -1.15 -2.37
C ARG A 6 -11.36 -0.73 -2.63
N TRP A 7 -11.18 0.50 -3.11
CA TRP A 7 -9.88 1.15 -3.24
C TRP A 7 -10.03 2.68 -3.11
N ASP A 8 -10.17 3.17 -1.87
CA ASP A 8 -10.42 4.59 -1.63
C ASP A 8 -9.27 5.24 -0.86
N THR A 9 -8.91 6.47 -1.24
CA THR A 9 -7.96 7.27 -0.45
C THR A 9 -8.70 7.95 0.70
N VAL A 10 -8.30 7.65 1.94
CA VAL A 10 -8.96 8.13 3.16
C VAL A 10 -7.96 8.76 4.13
N LYS A 11 -8.43 9.71 4.93
CA LYS A 11 -7.70 10.20 6.10
C LYS A 11 -7.90 9.23 7.26
N THR A 12 -6.82 8.63 7.76
CA THR A 12 -6.92 7.63 8.83
C THR A 12 -7.32 8.24 10.18
N ARG A 13 -8.07 7.49 10.99
CA ARG A 13 -8.56 7.92 12.31
C ARG A 13 -7.81 7.28 13.49
N LYS A 14 -6.87 6.39 13.21
CA LYS A 14 -5.93 5.76 14.15
C LYS A 14 -4.65 5.38 13.39
N PRO A 15 -3.57 4.96 14.05
CA PRO A 15 -2.39 4.44 13.36
C PRO A 15 -2.73 3.19 12.55
N HIS A 16 -2.12 3.05 11.37
CA HIS A 16 -2.29 1.87 10.52
C HIS A 16 -0.94 1.37 10.01
N LYS A 17 -0.79 0.04 9.99
CA LYS A 17 0.31 -0.62 9.32
C LYS A 17 0.02 -0.67 7.82
N CYS A 18 0.97 -0.19 7.00
CA CYS A 18 0.91 -0.37 5.55
C CYS A 18 1.13 -1.83 5.21
N PHE A 19 0.29 -2.39 4.34
CA PHE A 19 0.40 -3.78 3.90
C PHE A 19 1.65 -4.00 3.05
N GLY A 20 1.97 -3.09 2.13
CA GLY A 20 3.13 -3.24 1.24
C GLY A 20 4.49 -3.15 1.92
N CYS A 21 4.70 -2.15 2.81
CA CYS A 21 6.02 -1.90 3.42
C CYS A 21 6.11 -2.23 4.91
N GLY A 22 5.04 -2.71 5.55
CA GLY A 22 5.01 -3.07 6.97
C GLY A 22 5.16 -1.89 7.97
N LYS A 23 5.44 -0.66 7.51
CA LYS A 23 5.62 0.51 8.39
C LYS A 23 4.29 0.97 9.01
N ILE A 24 4.35 1.46 10.25
CA ILE A 24 3.20 2.05 10.95
C ILE A 24 3.15 3.56 10.67
N TYR A 25 2.02 4.03 10.14
CA TYR A 25 1.76 5.43 9.86
C TYR A 25 0.88 6.05 10.96
N PRO A 26 1.13 7.31 11.37
CA PRO A 26 0.37 7.96 12.42
C PRO A 26 -1.06 8.28 11.99
N VAL A 27 -1.91 8.58 12.98
CA VAL A 27 -3.28 9.07 12.75
C VAL A 27 -3.28 10.32 11.87
N GLY A 28 -4.28 10.45 10.99
CA GLY A 28 -4.42 11.60 10.10
C GLY A 28 -3.62 11.51 8.81
N THR A 29 -2.85 10.44 8.61
CA THR A 29 -2.16 10.15 7.35
C THR A 29 -3.19 9.80 6.26
N MET A 30 -2.96 10.29 5.03
CA MET A 30 -3.73 9.87 3.87
C MET A 30 -3.23 8.50 3.41
N MET A 31 -4.09 7.49 3.40
CA MET A 31 -3.76 6.13 2.97
C MET A 31 -4.87 5.58 2.09
N VAL A 32 -4.56 4.66 1.18
CA VAL A 32 -5.59 3.88 0.51
C VAL A 32 -6.12 2.84 1.49
N ASN A 33 -7.43 2.77 1.64
CA ASN A 33 -8.12 1.72 2.35
C ASN A 33 -8.71 0.74 1.33
N ALA A 34 -8.02 -0.39 1.17
CA ALA A 34 -8.41 -1.43 0.23
C ALA A 34 -9.23 -2.53 0.91
N ALA A 35 -10.11 -3.17 0.15
CA ALA A 35 -10.78 -4.40 0.57
C ALA A 35 -10.88 -5.35 -0.64
N TYR A 36 -10.71 -6.63 -0.36
CA TYR A 36 -10.67 -7.68 -1.37
C TYR A 36 -11.59 -8.83 -0.94
N ALA A 37 -12.28 -9.41 -1.90
CA ALA A 37 -12.96 -10.69 -1.73
C ALA A 37 -12.03 -11.81 -2.15
N ASP A 38 -11.97 -12.87 -1.35
CA ASP A 38 -11.34 -14.13 -1.69
C ASP A 38 -12.29 -15.27 -1.32
N GLY A 39 -12.96 -15.81 -2.33
CA GLY A 39 -14.06 -16.78 -2.15
C GLY A 39 -15.19 -16.20 -1.28
N GLU A 40 -15.49 -16.87 -0.17
CA GLU A 40 -16.51 -16.45 0.81
C GLU A 40 -15.96 -15.49 1.88
N SER A 41 -14.68 -15.16 1.82
CA SER A 41 -14.02 -14.28 2.79
C SER A 41 -13.74 -12.91 2.19
N ALA A 42 -13.69 -11.90 3.05
CA ALA A 42 -13.23 -10.57 2.67
C ALA A 42 -12.19 -10.09 3.67
N TRP A 43 -11.17 -9.41 3.18
CA TRP A 43 -10.13 -8.82 4.00
C TRP A 43 -9.88 -7.39 3.57
N SER A 44 -9.41 -6.57 4.51
CA SER A 44 -9.13 -5.16 4.29
C SER A 44 -7.74 -4.81 4.74
N CYS A 45 -7.08 -3.94 4.01
CA CYS A 45 -5.75 -3.45 4.36
C CYS A 45 -5.61 -1.96 4.04
N TYR A 46 -4.44 -1.43 4.38
CA TYR A 46 -4.09 -0.03 4.14
C TYR A 46 -2.78 0.05 3.37
N TRP A 47 -2.72 0.98 2.43
CA TRP A 47 -1.52 1.22 1.63
C TRP A 47 -1.08 2.67 1.78
N CYS A 48 0.19 2.89 2.09
CA CYS A 48 0.78 4.21 2.06
C CYS A 48 0.95 4.68 0.61
N GLU A 49 1.14 5.98 0.45
CA GLU A 49 1.25 6.58 -0.88
C GLU A 49 2.45 6.04 -1.67
N THR A 50 3.60 5.85 -0.99
CA THR A 50 4.81 5.29 -1.61
C THR A 50 4.55 3.88 -2.14
N CYS A 51 3.97 2.97 -1.35
CA CYS A 51 3.66 1.63 -1.84
C CYS A 51 2.65 1.63 -2.99
N ARG A 52 1.66 2.53 -2.96
CA ARG A 52 0.71 2.68 -4.07
C ARG A 52 1.43 3.08 -5.36
N GLU A 53 2.33 4.05 -5.28
CA GLU A 53 3.10 4.50 -6.44
C GLU A 53 4.11 3.45 -6.90
N TYR A 54 4.72 2.73 -5.95
CA TYR A 54 5.62 1.62 -6.25
C TYR A 54 4.90 0.54 -7.06
N MET A 55 3.73 0.08 -6.59
CA MET A 55 2.91 -0.87 -7.34
C MET A 55 2.56 -0.35 -8.74
N ARG A 56 2.18 0.93 -8.85
CA ARG A 56 1.85 1.54 -10.16
C ARG A 56 3.03 1.51 -11.14
N ARG A 57 4.27 1.62 -10.66
CA ARG A 57 5.47 1.69 -11.50
C ARG A 57 6.05 0.32 -11.84
N TYR A 58 5.98 -0.63 -10.91
CA TYR A 58 6.77 -1.86 -11.00
C TYR A 58 5.94 -3.16 -11.10
N PHE A 59 4.63 -3.12 -10.82
CA PHE A 59 3.79 -4.32 -10.82
C PHE A 59 2.92 -4.38 -12.07
N GLU A 60 2.75 -5.58 -12.62
CA GLU A 60 1.84 -5.90 -13.70
C GLU A 60 0.48 -6.40 -13.17
N PRO A 61 -0.60 -6.31 -13.97
CA PRO A 61 -1.89 -6.87 -13.58
C PRO A 61 -1.80 -8.37 -13.29
N GLY A 62 -2.12 -8.76 -12.05
CA GLY A 62 -2.07 -10.14 -11.60
C GLY A 62 -0.90 -10.45 -10.67
N ASP A 63 0.07 -9.54 -10.53
CA ASP A 63 1.11 -9.68 -9.53
C ASP A 63 0.49 -9.61 -8.12
N GLU A 64 0.88 -10.57 -7.29
CA GLU A 64 0.47 -10.65 -5.89
C GLU A 64 1.54 -10.02 -5.00
N VAL A 65 1.10 -9.37 -3.92
CA VAL A 65 1.97 -8.76 -2.91
C VAL A 65 1.63 -9.37 -1.56
N GLY A 66 2.63 -9.91 -0.89
CA GLY A 66 2.59 -10.29 0.51
C GLY A 66 2.74 -9.09 1.45
N GLU A 67 2.41 -9.30 2.72
CA GLU A 67 2.58 -8.25 3.73
C GLU A 67 4.08 -7.95 3.94
N GLY A 68 4.48 -6.68 3.81
CA GLY A 68 5.87 -6.22 3.96
C GLY A 68 6.73 -6.41 2.71
N GLU A 69 6.25 -7.18 1.75
CA GLU A 69 7.06 -7.70 0.65
C GLU A 69 7.69 -6.61 -0.23
N ILE A 70 7.02 -5.47 -0.44
CA ILE A 70 7.58 -4.39 -1.26
C ILE A 70 8.90 -3.89 -0.66
N LEU A 71 8.91 -3.64 0.65
CA LEU A 71 10.11 -3.11 1.32
C LEU A 71 11.16 -4.20 1.54
N ASP A 72 10.72 -5.43 1.80
CA ASP A 72 11.62 -6.57 2.00
C ASP A 72 12.35 -6.95 0.71
N ASN A 73 11.68 -6.83 -0.45
CA ASN A 73 12.26 -7.16 -1.75
C ASN A 73 13.09 -6.02 -2.35
N ASP A 74 12.71 -4.77 -2.15
CA ASP A 74 13.42 -3.60 -2.71
C ASP A 74 13.39 -2.40 -1.76
N LEU A 75 14.23 -2.45 -0.73
CA LEU A 75 14.39 -1.35 0.21
C LEU A 75 14.92 -0.08 -0.47
N GLU A 76 15.93 -0.22 -1.34
CA GLU A 76 16.60 0.91 -1.99
C GLU A 76 15.66 1.65 -2.94
N GLY A 77 15.03 0.95 -3.88
CA GLY A 77 14.07 1.55 -4.80
C GLY A 77 12.84 2.12 -4.10
N TRP A 78 12.40 1.50 -3.00
CA TRP A 78 11.32 2.06 -2.18
C TRP A 78 11.73 3.38 -1.50
N GLU A 79 12.96 3.47 -0.96
CA GLU A 79 13.47 4.68 -0.31
C GLU A 79 13.73 5.81 -1.31
N GLU A 80 14.28 5.50 -2.48
CA GLU A 80 14.45 6.46 -3.58
C GLU A 80 13.11 7.04 -4.03
N LEU A 81 12.12 6.18 -4.29
CA LEU A 81 10.78 6.62 -4.67
C LEU A 81 10.15 7.50 -3.59
N ARG A 82 10.30 7.12 -2.32
CA ARG A 82 9.80 7.93 -1.21
C ARG A 82 10.44 9.31 -1.18
N ALA A 83 11.76 9.39 -1.33
CA ALA A 83 12.49 10.66 -1.34
C ALA A 83 12.07 11.54 -2.54
N GLU A 84 11.88 10.94 -3.72
CA GLU A 84 11.34 11.62 -4.91
C GLU A 84 9.97 12.26 -4.61
N MET A 85 9.07 11.52 -3.95
CA MET A 85 7.73 11.98 -3.62
C MET A 85 7.71 13.08 -2.55
N GLU A 86 8.57 12.99 -1.53
CA GLU A 86 8.70 14.00 -0.48
C GLU A 86 9.36 15.30 -0.98
N GLY A 87 10.19 15.23 -2.04
CA GLY A 87 10.86 16.36 -2.67
C GLY A 87 10.07 17.08 -3.76
N LYS A 88 8.83 16.65 -4.05
CA LYS A 88 8.00 17.27 -5.08
C LYS A 88 7.45 18.63 -4.57
N PRO A 89 7.63 19.74 -5.31
CA PRO A 89 7.15 21.06 -4.91
C PRO A 89 5.62 21.16 -4.87
#